data_AF-A0A952ETP3-F1
#
_entry.id   AF-A0A952ETP3-F1
#
_cell.length_a   1.000
_cell.length_b   1.000
_cell.length_c   1.000
_cell.angle_alpha   90.00
_cell.angle_beta   90.00
_cell.angle_gamma   90.00
#
_symmetry.space_group_name_H-M   'P 1'
#
loop_
_entity.id
_entity.type
_entity.pdbx_description
1 polymer ?
#
loop_
_entity_poly.entity_id
_entity_poly.type
_entity_poly.pdbx_seq_one_letter_code
_entity_poly.pdbx_strand_id
1 'polypeptide(L)'
;MRKPVAALEISAGQRELLESVARSQSGAHREVVRAKALLMASQGDANSAIAQALSVSPASVANWRARFAEDGMARLGQVRKGRGRKPSIPQETIEEILDLTQNYRPQGQTHWSCRTMAEAVGVSKDTVQRVWSARGLKPHRVETFKLSNDPRFDEKLVDVVGLYVNPPEKAIVLCADEKSSVQALDRTQASLPMIPGRAATMTHDYKRHGTTTLFAALDVLTGTVIGQCLPRHRHQEFVKFLRTIDREVPTELTIHLILDNYATHKHPTVRAWLDKHPRFQLHFTPTSSSWLNLVERWFRELTDKALRRGVFHSVPDLIASIEEYLDAHNEDPRPYVWTATAESILAKVARGRIALEKVS
;
A
#
# COMPACT_ATOMS: atom_id res chain seq x y z
N MET A 1 -36.70 48.00 -31.22
CA MET A 1 -36.03 48.61 -30.05
C MET A 1 -35.95 47.58 -28.92
N ARG A 2 -34.76 47.30 -28.38
CA ARG A 2 -34.63 46.41 -27.19
C ARG A 2 -35.16 47.16 -25.96
N LYS A 3 -35.99 46.50 -25.15
CA LYS A 3 -36.53 47.07 -23.90
C LYS A 3 -35.38 47.57 -23.00
N PRO A 4 -35.52 48.74 -22.34
CA PRO A 4 -34.56 49.19 -21.34
C PRO A 4 -34.46 48.14 -20.23
N VAL A 5 -33.24 47.75 -19.89
CA VAL A 5 -32.97 46.77 -18.83
C VAL A 5 -32.88 47.54 -17.51
N ALA A 6 -33.76 47.24 -16.56
CA ALA A 6 -33.76 47.87 -15.24
C ALA A 6 -32.40 47.72 -14.55
N ALA A 7 -32.00 48.74 -13.77
CA ALA A 7 -30.75 48.73 -13.02
C ALA A 7 -30.67 47.47 -12.14
N LEU A 8 -29.47 46.89 -12.06
CA LEU A 8 -29.26 45.70 -11.23
C LEU A 8 -29.31 46.11 -9.76
N GLU A 9 -30.23 45.53 -8.99
CA GLU A 9 -30.30 45.76 -7.55
C GLU A 9 -29.11 45.10 -6.84
N ILE A 10 -28.33 45.90 -6.14
CA ILE A 10 -27.15 45.46 -5.37
C ILE A 10 -27.20 46.16 -4.01
N SER A 11 -27.09 45.39 -2.92
CA SER A 11 -27.01 45.93 -1.56
C SER A 11 -25.71 46.70 -1.32
N ALA A 12 -25.67 47.57 -0.31
CA ALA A 12 -24.47 48.34 0.03
C ALA A 12 -23.24 47.45 0.28
N GLY A 13 -23.40 46.36 1.04
CA GLY A 13 -22.30 45.42 1.29
C GLY A 13 -21.85 44.65 0.03
N GLN A 14 -22.76 44.31 -0.87
CA GLN A 14 -22.38 43.69 -2.15
C GLN A 14 -21.65 44.67 -3.07
N ARG A 15 -22.03 45.96 -3.06
CA ARG A 15 -21.34 47.01 -3.82
C ARG A 15 -19.91 47.18 -3.34
N GLU A 16 -19.68 47.27 -2.03
CA GLU A 16 -18.34 47.39 -1.44
C GLU A 16 -17.43 46.22 -1.84
N LEU A 17 -17.95 44.99 -1.77
CA LEU A 17 -17.21 43.80 -2.19
C LEU A 17 -16.91 43.79 -3.70
N LEU A 18 -17.89 44.16 -4.54
CA LEU A 18 -17.68 44.25 -5.99
C LEU A 18 -16.65 45.32 -6.36
N GLU A 19 -16.65 46.46 -5.66
CA GLU A 19 -15.66 47.52 -5.86
C GLU A 19 -14.25 47.06 -5.47
N SER A 20 -14.12 46.32 -4.37
CA SER A 20 -12.85 45.71 -3.97
C SER A 20 -12.31 44.77 -5.05
N VAL A 21 -13.16 43.87 -5.57
CA VAL A 21 -12.79 42.94 -6.65
C VAL A 21 -12.47 43.70 -7.95
N ALA A 22 -13.23 44.74 -8.29
CA ALA A 22 -13.04 45.53 -9.50
C ALA A 22 -11.73 46.35 -9.50
N ARG A 23 -11.23 46.73 -8.32
CA ARG A 23 -9.97 47.48 -8.13
C ARG A 23 -8.74 46.57 -7.98
N SER A 24 -8.93 45.26 -7.81
CA SER A 24 -7.82 44.33 -7.64
C SER A 24 -6.92 44.25 -8.87
N GLN A 25 -5.61 44.38 -8.66
CA GLN A 25 -4.59 44.20 -9.71
C GLN A 25 -4.02 42.77 -9.76
N SER A 26 -4.28 41.95 -8.73
CA SER A 26 -3.81 40.56 -8.62
C SER A 26 -4.92 39.52 -8.78
N GLY A 27 -6.20 39.95 -8.85
CA GLY A 27 -7.35 39.08 -9.02
C GLY A 27 -7.44 38.47 -10.42
N ALA A 28 -8.12 37.32 -10.53
CA ALA A 28 -8.36 36.68 -11.83
C ALA A 28 -9.10 37.64 -12.77
N HIS A 29 -8.54 37.91 -13.95
CA HIS A 29 -9.04 38.92 -14.91
C HIS A 29 -10.56 38.78 -15.17
N ARG A 30 -11.06 37.55 -15.28
CA ARG A 30 -12.49 37.26 -15.51
C ARG A 30 -13.39 37.75 -14.38
N GLU A 31 -12.94 37.66 -13.14
CA GLU A 31 -13.70 38.10 -11.95
C GLU A 31 -13.70 39.62 -11.85
N VAL A 32 -12.55 40.25 -12.11
CA VAL A 32 -12.40 41.72 -12.15
C VAL A 32 -13.31 42.32 -13.22
N VAL A 33 -13.29 41.78 -14.45
CA VAL A 33 -14.15 42.24 -15.55
C VAL A 33 -15.63 42.02 -15.24
N ARG A 34 -15.98 40.88 -14.62
CA ARG A 34 -17.36 40.61 -14.19
C ARG A 34 -17.81 41.59 -13.10
N ALA A 35 -16.96 41.89 -12.12
CA ALA A 35 -17.27 42.83 -11.05
C ALA A 35 -17.51 44.25 -11.59
N LYS A 36 -16.64 44.72 -12.49
CA LYS A 36 -16.82 45.99 -13.22
C LYS A 36 -18.15 46.03 -13.98
N ALA A 37 -18.48 44.94 -14.69
CA ALA A 37 -19.74 44.86 -15.44
C ALA A 37 -20.99 44.93 -14.53
N LEU A 38 -20.95 44.32 -13.35
CA LEU A 38 -22.08 44.34 -12.40
C LEU A 38 -22.24 45.71 -11.72
N LEU A 39 -21.13 46.40 -11.43
CA LEU A 39 -21.15 47.77 -10.90
C LEU A 39 -21.79 48.75 -11.90
N MET A 40 -21.35 48.71 -13.16
CA MET A 40 -21.94 49.51 -14.24
C MET A 40 -23.43 49.15 -14.45
N ALA A 41 -23.77 47.86 -14.38
CA ALA A 41 -25.16 47.41 -14.45
C ALA A 41 -26.04 47.95 -13.31
N SER A 42 -25.48 48.16 -12.11
CA SER A 42 -26.18 48.75 -10.96
C SER A 42 -26.38 50.26 -11.08
N GLN A 43 -25.57 50.93 -11.91
CA GLN A 43 -25.69 52.35 -12.23
C GLN A 43 -26.73 52.62 -13.33
N GLY A 44 -27.32 51.58 -13.91
CA GLY A 44 -28.33 51.68 -14.96
C GLY A 44 -27.78 51.59 -16.38
N ASP A 45 -26.49 51.29 -16.55
CA ASP A 45 -25.90 51.18 -17.88
C ASP A 45 -26.51 50.04 -18.69
N ALA A 46 -26.71 50.31 -19.99
CA ALA A 46 -27.20 49.33 -20.94
C ALA A 46 -26.16 48.23 -21.19
N ASN A 47 -26.61 46.98 -21.33
CA ASN A 47 -25.71 45.83 -21.54
C ASN A 47 -24.79 45.99 -22.76
N SER A 48 -25.19 46.72 -23.80
CA SER A 48 -24.35 47.04 -24.97
C SER A 48 -23.24 48.03 -24.63
N ALA A 49 -23.52 49.04 -23.81
CA ALA A 49 -22.53 50.02 -23.37
C ALA A 49 -21.49 49.38 -22.45
N ILE A 50 -21.94 48.57 -21.49
CA ILE A 50 -21.06 47.78 -20.60
C ILE A 50 -20.17 46.83 -21.41
N ALA A 51 -20.76 46.15 -22.39
CA ALA A 51 -20.04 45.24 -23.29
C ALA A 51 -18.93 45.94 -24.08
N GLN A 52 -19.22 47.14 -24.61
CA GLN A 52 -18.24 47.94 -25.34
C GLN A 52 -17.13 48.46 -24.41
N ALA A 53 -17.48 48.97 -23.22
CA ALA A 53 -16.53 49.51 -22.25
C ALA A 53 -15.55 48.44 -21.71
N LEU A 54 -16.00 47.20 -21.61
CA LEU A 54 -15.22 46.09 -21.04
C LEU A 54 -14.72 45.10 -22.09
N SER A 55 -14.93 45.36 -23.39
CA SER A 55 -14.53 44.48 -24.49
C SER A 55 -15.05 43.04 -24.36
N VAL A 56 -16.32 42.87 -23.98
CA VAL A 56 -17.00 41.57 -23.83
C VAL A 56 -18.29 41.51 -24.65
N SER A 57 -18.87 40.31 -24.82
CA SER A 57 -20.14 40.20 -25.55
C SER A 57 -21.33 40.70 -24.72
N PRO A 58 -22.34 41.38 -25.31
CA PRO A 58 -23.56 41.75 -24.61
C PRO A 58 -24.30 40.56 -23.97
N ALA A 59 -24.19 39.38 -24.58
CA ALA A 59 -24.73 38.13 -24.04
C ALA A 59 -24.03 37.71 -22.73
N SER A 60 -22.72 37.95 -22.61
CA SER A 60 -21.98 37.69 -21.38
C SER A 60 -22.43 38.61 -20.25
N VAL A 61 -22.63 39.90 -20.53
CA VAL A 61 -23.15 40.87 -19.55
C VAL A 61 -24.56 40.49 -19.09
N ALA A 62 -25.45 40.13 -20.02
CA ALA A 62 -26.79 39.68 -19.68
C ALA A 62 -26.77 38.42 -18.79
N ASN A 63 -25.92 37.44 -19.14
CA ASN A 63 -25.74 36.23 -18.33
C ASN A 63 -25.16 36.53 -16.95
N TRP A 64 -24.23 37.48 -16.83
CA TRP A 64 -23.68 37.87 -15.52
C TRP A 64 -24.72 38.56 -14.64
N ARG A 65 -25.55 39.45 -15.19
CA ARG A 65 -26.66 40.07 -14.45
C ARG A 65 -27.67 39.05 -13.95
N ALA A 66 -28.14 38.16 -14.84
CA ALA A 66 -29.07 37.11 -14.46
C ALA A 66 -28.49 36.19 -13.38
N ARG A 67 -27.22 35.79 -13.54
CA ARG A 67 -26.53 34.95 -12.55
C ARG A 67 -26.29 35.66 -11.22
N PHE A 68 -25.98 36.95 -11.23
CA PHE A 68 -25.80 37.70 -10.00
C PHE A 68 -27.13 37.88 -9.25
N ALA A 69 -28.23 38.08 -9.97
CA ALA A 69 -29.56 38.14 -9.38
C ALA A 69 -29.98 36.78 -8.76
N GLU A 70 -29.62 35.65 -9.37
CA GLU A 70 -29.93 34.31 -8.85
C GLU A 70 -28.99 33.85 -7.72
N ASP A 71 -27.67 33.94 -7.94
CA ASP A 71 -26.64 33.30 -7.09
C ASP A 71 -25.96 34.30 -6.12
N GLY A 72 -26.12 35.61 -6.31
CA GLY A 72 -25.48 36.67 -5.52
C GLY A 72 -23.94 36.67 -5.59
N MET A 73 -23.31 37.29 -4.58
CA MET A 73 -21.84 37.36 -4.47
C MET A 73 -21.15 36.02 -4.23
N ALA A 74 -21.87 35.04 -3.66
CA ALA A 74 -21.30 33.75 -3.25
C ALA A 74 -20.67 32.94 -4.39
N ARG A 75 -21.08 33.18 -5.64
CA ARG A 75 -20.62 32.43 -6.83
C ARG A 75 -20.05 33.30 -7.94
N LEU A 76 -19.61 34.53 -7.63
CA LEU A 76 -19.09 35.47 -8.61
C LEU A 76 -17.91 34.91 -9.43
N GLY A 77 -17.08 34.04 -8.84
CA GLY A 77 -15.95 33.37 -9.51
C GLY A 77 -16.23 31.98 -10.07
N GLN A 78 -17.32 31.32 -9.66
CA GLN A 78 -17.52 29.91 -9.95
C GLN A 78 -18.07 29.69 -11.37
N VAL A 79 -17.42 28.82 -12.14
CA VAL A 79 -17.95 28.30 -13.41
C VAL A 79 -18.99 27.24 -13.09
N ARG A 80 -20.26 27.46 -13.49
CA ARG A 80 -21.29 26.41 -13.35
C ARG A 80 -20.78 25.16 -14.05
N LYS A 81 -20.88 24.01 -13.40
CA LYS A 81 -20.60 22.72 -14.02
C LYS A 81 -21.42 22.65 -15.30
N GLY A 82 -20.74 22.49 -16.45
CA GLY A 82 -21.42 22.33 -17.73
C GLY A 82 -22.34 21.12 -17.68
N ARG A 83 -23.26 21.03 -18.65
CA ARG A 83 -24.24 19.92 -18.74
C ARG A 83 -23.58 18.53 -18.76
N GLY A 84 -22.28 18.48 -19.09
CA GLY A 84 -21.51 17.25 -19.22
C GLY A 84 -22.02 16.39 -20.38
N ARG A 85 -21.21 15.43 -20.82
CA ARG A 85 -21.74 14.34 -21.64
C ARG A 85 -22.56 13.45 -20.72
N LYS A 86 -23.84 13.24 -21.02
CA LYS A 86 -24.67 12.29 -20.26
C LYS A 86 -23.99 10.90 -20.31
N PRO A 87 -24.01 10.12 -19.21
CA PRO A 87 -23.53 8.75 -19.22
C PRO A 87 -24.21 8.00 -20.36
N SER A 88 -23.43 7.44 -21.28
CA SER A 88 -23.97 6.75 -22.46
C SER A 88 -24.16 5.25 -22.23
N ILE A 89 -23.84 4.75 -21.03
CA ILE A 89 -23.90 3.32 -20.71
C ILE A 89 -25.11 3.11 -19.79
N PRO A 90 -26.07 2.27 -20.19
CA PRO A 90 -27.19 1.90 -19.34
C PRO A 90 -26.71 1.29 -18.02
N GLN A 91 -27.47 1.54 -16.95
CA GLN A 91 -27.18 0.97 -15.63
C GLN A 91 -27.25 -0.56 -15.64
N GLU A 92 -28.15 -1.13 -16.43
CA GLU A 92 -28.29 -2.57 -16.68
C GLU A 92 -26.98 -3.19 -17.19
N THR A 93 -26.31 -2.54 -18.15
CA THR A 93 -25.02 -3.00 -18.67
C THR A 93 -23.92 -2.98 -17.61
N ILE A 94 -23.97 -2.01 -16.68
CA ILE A 94 -23.03 -1.96 -15.56
C ILE A 94 -23.30 -3.13 -14.61
N GLU A 95 -24.57 -3.41 -14.31
CA GLU A 95 -24.97 -4.52 -13.44
C GLU A 95 -24.60 -5.88 -14.02
N GLU A 96 -24.80 -6.07 -15.33
CA GLU A 96 -24.38 -7.27 -16.06
C GLU A 96 -22.86 -7.49 -15.96
N ILE A 97 -22.04 -6.43 -16.16
CA ILE A 97 -20.59 -6.53 -15.97
C ILE A 97 -20.25 -6.97 -14.55
N LEU A 98 -20.95 -6.45 -13.54
CA LEU A 98 -20.67 -6.77 -12.13
C LEU A 98 -21.08 -8.20 -11.77
N ASP A 99 -22.22 -8.67 -12.27
CA ASP A 99 -22.69 -10.03 -12.07
C ASP A 99 -21.75 -11.05 -12.72
N LEU A 100 -21.45 -10.88 -14.01
CA LEU A 100 -20.52 -11.73 -14.74
C LEU A 100 -19.14 -11.77 -14.09
N THR A 101 -18.66 -10.63 -13.58
CA THR A 101 -17.36 -10.54 -12.91
C THR A 101 -17.30 -11.37 -11.63
N GLN A 102 -18.36 -11.35 -10.83
CA GLN A 102 -18.38 -11.98 -9.50
C GLN A 102 -18.73 -13.47 -9.59
N ASN A 103 -19.75 -13.80 -10.37
CA ASN A 103 -20.41 -15.10 -10.34
C ASN A 103 -19.97 -16.05 -11.48
N TYR A 104 -19.34 -15.52 -12.53
CA TYR A 104 -19.00 -16.31 -13.72
C TYR A 104 -17.53 -16.14 -14.12
N ARG A 105 -17.06 -17.01 -15.01
CA ARG A 105 -15.73 -16.96 -15.62
C ARG A 105 -15.83 -17.20 -17.12
N PRO A 106 -14.92 -16.66 -17.95
CA PRO A 106 -14.90 -16.97 -19.36
C PRO A 106 -14.60 -18.46 -19.56
N GLN A 107 -15.14 -19.05 -20.63
CA GLN A 107 -14.91 -20.46 -20.94
C GLN A 107 -13.41 -20.78 -21.01
N GLY A 108 -12.98 -21.78 -20.24
CA GLY A 108 -11.58 -22.22 -20.21
C GLY A 108 -10.60 -21.26 -19.54
N GLN A 109 -11.06 -20.20 -18.88
CA GLN A 109 -10.21 -19.17 -18.28
C GLN A 109 -10.50 -18.99 -16.79
N THR A 110 -9.49 -18.59 -16.02
CA THR A 110 -9.61 -18.43 -14.56
C THR A 110 -10.22 -17.10 -14.13
N HIS A 111 -10.22 -16.10 -15.01
CA HIS A 111 -10.71 -14.75 -14.74
C HIS A 111 -11.01 -14.00 -16.04
N TRP A 112 -11.79 -12.92 -15.92
CA TRP A 112 -12.08 -12.02 -17.03
C TRP A 112 -10.93 -11.05 -17.32
N SER A 113 -10.57 -10.90 -18.59
CA SER A 113 -9.84 -9.73 -19.09
C SER A 113 -10.83 -8.64 -19.53
N CYS A 114 -10.38 -7.38 -19.56
CA CYS A 114 -11.24 -6.28 -20.04
C CYS A 114 -11.78 -6.53 -21.46
N ARG A 115 -11.04 -7.26 -22.30
CA ARG A 115 -11.43 -7.58 -23.68
C ARG A 115 -12.48 -8.69 -23.71
N THR A 116 -12.24 -9.79 -23.02
CA THR A 116 -13.21 -10.92 -22.94
C THR A 116 -14.54 -10.50 -22.32
N MET A 117 -14.53 -9.65 -21.28
CA MET A 117 -15.77 -9.10 -20.69
C MET A 117 -16.47 -8.14 -21.66
N ALA A 118 -15.70 -7.32 -22.37
CA ALA A 118 -16.23 -6.39 -23.37
C ALA A 118 -16.90 -7.12 -24.54
N GLU A 119 -16.30 -8.22 -25.01
CA GLU A 119 -16.87 -9.09 -26.04
C GLU A 119 -18.15 -9.77 -25.55
N ALA A 120 -18.19 -10.24 -24.30
CA ALA A 120 -19.37 -10.88 -23.72
C ALA A 120 -20.57 -9.93 -23.57
N VAL A 121 -20.33 -8.69 -23.14
CA VAL A 121 -21.39 -7.70 -22.85
C VAL A 121 -21.67 -6.76 -24.03
N GLY A 122 -20.81 -6.74 -25.06
CA GLY A 122 -20.97 -5.87 -26.23
C GLY A 122 -20.60 -4.40 -25.98
N VAL A 123 -19.59 -4.14 -25.15
CA VAL A 123 -19.09 -2.78 -24.84
C VAL A 123 -17.62 -2.62 -25.19
N SER A 124 -17.06 -1.41 -25.09
CA SER A 124 -15.61 -1.23 -25.24
C SER A 124 -14.83 -1.71 -24.02
N LYS A 125 -13.60 -2.20 -24.22
CA LYS A 125 -12.69 -2.58 -23.12
C LYS A 125 -12.49 -1.45 -22.09
N ASP A 126 -12.50 -0.19 -22.54
CA ASP A 126 -12.30 0.99 -21.69
C ASP A 126 -13.53 1.27 -20.83
N THR A 127 -14.70 0.82 -21.26
CA THR A 127 -15.92 0.85 -20.46
C THR A 127 -15.82 -0.14 -19.31
N VAL A 128 -15.45 -1.39 -19.59
CA VAL A 128 -15.22 -2.41 -18.56
C VAL A 128 -14.15 -1.94 -17.56
N GLN A 129 -13.01 -1.42 -18.06
CA GLN A 129 -11.94 -0.92 -17.20
C GLN A 129 -12.42 0.18 -16.26
N ARG A 130 -13.23 1.14 -16.75
CA ARG A 130 -13.80 2.21 -15.93
C ARG A 130 -14.78 1.67 -14.89
N VAL A 131 -15.65 0.72 -15.26
CA VAL A 131 -16.59 0.09 -14.33
C VAL A 131 -15.84 -0.64 -13.22
N TRP A 132 -14.87 -1.50 -13.57
CA TRP A 132 -14.03 -2.19 -12.59
C TRP A 132 -13.25 -1.24 -11.70
N SER A 133 -12.64 -0.20 -12.26
CA SER A 133 -11.90 0.80 -11.49
C SER A 133 -12.80 1.56 -10.52
N ALA A 134 -13.99 1.96 -10.96
CA ALA A 134 -14.96 2.68 -10.13
C ALA A 134 -15.55 1.81 -9.01
N ARG A 135 -15.58 0.49 -9.19
CA ARG A 135 -16.10 -0.48 -8.20
C ARG A 135 -15.01 -1.23 -7.44
N GLY A 136 -13.73 -0.90 -7.68
CA GLY A 136 -12.59 -1.55 -7.03
C GLY A 136 -12.38 -3.02 -7.41
N LEU A 137 -12.98 -3.51 -8.50
CA LEU A 137 -12.86 -4.91 -8.93
C LEU A 137 -11.57 -5.14 -9.71
N LYS A 138 -10.87 -6.23 -9.38
CA LYS A 138 -9.61 -6.63 -10.04
C LYS A 138 -9.61 -8.13 -10.30
N PRO A 139 -10.34 -8.63 -11.31
CA PRO A 139 -10.55 -10.07 -11.51
C PRO A 139 -9.25 -10.85 -11.75
N HIS A 140 -8.23 -10.19 -12.28
CA HIS A 140 -6.89 -10.75 -12.54
C HIS A 140 -6.00 -10.85 -11.29
N ARG A 141 -6.44 -10.35 -10.14
CA ARG A 141 -5.69 -10.40 -8.89
C ARG A 141 -6.30 -11.44 -7.97
N VAL A 142 -5.43 -12.26 -7.41
CA VAL A 142 -5.75 -13.17 -6.31
C VAL A 142 -4.77 -12.85 -5.20
N GLU A 143 -5.31 -12.62 -4.00
CA GLU A 143 -4.51 -12.51 -2.78
C GLU A 143 -4.72 -13.79 -1.96
N THR A 144 -3.67 -14.23 -1.29
CA THR A 144 -3.73 -15.41 -0.43
C THR A 144 -4.15 -15.00 0.98
N PHE A 145 -4.92 -15.85 1.64
CA PHE A 145 -5.26 -15.69 3.04
C PHE A 145 -5.22 -17.05 3.72
N LYS A 146 -4.95 -17.06 5.03
CA LYS A 146 -5.06 -18.24 5.88
C LYS A 146 -5.47 -17.81 7.27
N LEU A 147 -6.55 -18.39 7.78
CA LEU A 147 -6.98 -18.17 9.17
C LEU A 147 -6.40 -19.29 10.04
N SER A 148 -5.91 -18.91 11.23
CA SER A 148 -5.38 -19.88 12.18
C SER A 148 -6.51 -20.61 12.91
N ASN A 149 -6.31 -21.91 13.09
CA ASN A 149 -7.13 -22.78 13.93
C ASN A 149 -6.44 -23.12 15.26
N ASP A 150 -5.38 -22.37 15.64
CA ASP A 150 -4.71 -22.56 16.92
C ASP A 150 -5.70 -22.29 18.07
N PRO A 151 -5.94 -23.25 18.98
CA PRO A 151 -6.85 -23.03 20.12
C PRO A 151 -6.39 -21.88 21.03
N ARG A 152 -5.09 -21.56 21.02
CA ARG A 152 -4.50 -20.45 21.78
C ARG A 152 -4.13 -19.26 20.88
N PHE A 153 -4.86 -19.06 19.78
CA PHE A 153 -4.59 -17.97 18.84
C PHE A 153 -4.59 -16.60 19.54
N ASP A 154 -5.66 -16.29 20.26
CA ASP A 154 -5.86 -14.99 20.89
C ASP A 154 -4.78 -14.70 21.95
N GLU A 155 -4.48 -15.67 22.81
CA GLU A 155 -3.43 -15.59 23.84
C GLU A 155 -2.05 -15.28 23.22
N LYS A 156 -1.63 -16.08 22.24
CA LYS A 156 -0.34 -15.90 21.56
C LYS A 156 -0.26 -14.63 20.76
N LEU A 157 -1.37 -14.20 20.14
CA LEU A 157 -1.44 -12.95 19.42
C LEU A 157 -1.22 -11.77 20.37
N VAL A 158 -1.91 -11.76 21.51
CA VAL A 158 -1.77 -10.70 22.53
C VAL A 158 -0.35 -10.67 23.08
N ASP A 159 0.24 -11.84 23.37
CA ASP A 159 1.62 -11.97 23.83
C ASP A 159 2.62 -11.35 22.83
N VAL A 160 2.60 -11.79 21.57
CA VAL A 160 3.52 -11.29 20.53
C VAL A 160 3.29 -9.80 20.22
N VAL A 161 2.04 -9.38 20.05
CA VAL A 161 1.73 -7.96 19.76
C VAL A 161 2.08 -7.08 20.96
N GLY A 162 1.89 -7.58 22.18
CA GLY A 162 2.27 -6.89 23.41
C GLY A 162 3.76 -6.54 23.43
N LEU A 163 4.63 -7.49 23.05
CA LEU A 163 6.07 -7.26 22.94
C LEU A 163 6.44 -6.19 21.92
N TYR A 164 5.69 -6.06 20.82
CA TYR A 164 5.95 -5.04 19.80
C TYR A 164 5.49 -3.64 20.20
N VAL A 165 4.38 -3.55 20.93
CA VAL A 165 3.76 -2.26 21.30
C VAL A 165 4.33 -1.73 22.61
N ASN A 166 4.64 -2.62 23.56
CA ASN A 166 5.13 -2.28 24.89
C ASN A 166 6.18 -3.31 25.35
N PRO A 167 7.40 -3.26 24.79
CA PRO A 167 8.46 -4.18 25.17
C PRO A 167 8.85 -4.02 26.65
N PRO A 168 9.21 -5.10 27.36
CA PRO A 168 9.66 -5.03 28.75
C PRO A 168 10.93 -4.18 28.93
N GLU A 169 11.07 -3.55 30.10
CA GLU A 169 12.28 -2.82 30.46
C GLU A 169 13.48 -3.77 30.66
N LYS A 170 14.70 -3.28 30.38
CA LYS A 170 15.96 -4.04 30.50
C LYS A 170 15.93 -5.38 29.73
N ALA A 171 15.27 -5.36 28.59
CA ALA A 171 15.14 -6.52 27.73
C ALA A 171 15.32 -6.14 26.27
N ILE A 172 15.68 -7.15 25.46
CA ILE A 172 15.68 -7.07 24.01
C ILE A 172 14.58 -7.98 23.47
N VAL A 173 13.87 -7.51 22.43
CA VAL A 173 12.85 -8.30 21.74
C VAL A 173 13.38 -8.65 20.35
N LEU A 174 13.60 -9.94 20.12
CA LEU A 174 14.13 -10.48 18.88
C LEU A 174 13.07 -11.32 18.16
N CYS A 175 12.82 -11.02 16.89
CA CYS A 175 12.05 -11.87 15.99
C CYS A 175 12.99 -12.82 15.26
N ALA A 176 12.91 -14.12 15.54
CA ALA A 176 13.79 -15.13 14.96
C ALA A 176 13.05 -16.12 14.08
N ASP A 177 13.71 -16.54 13.01
CA ASP A 177 13.20 -17.54 12.07
C ASP A 177 14.35 -18.09 11.21
N GLU A 178 14.08 -19.17 10.49
CA GLU A 178 15.00 -19.79 9.55
C GLU A 178 14.52 -19.68 8.09
N LYS A 179 15.30 -19.01 7.26
CA LYS A 179 15.14 -19.13 5.81
C LYS A 179 15.84 -20.40 5.34
N SER A 180 15.08 -21.49 5.32
CA SER A 180 15.58 -22.80 4.88
C SER A 180 15.81 -22.87 3.36
N SER A 181 16.76 -23.73 2.97
CA SER A 181 17.00 -24.10 1.57
C SER A 181 17.30 -22.92 0.61
N VAL A 182 18.05 -21.92 1.07
CA VAL A 182 18.53 -20.84 0.20
C VAL A 182 19.51 -21.43 -0.82
N GLN A 183 19.15 -21.36 -2.09
CA GLN A 183 19.85 -22.04 -3.18
C GLN A 183 20.93 -21.14 -3.79
N ALA A 184 22.16 -21.68 -3.91
CA ALA A 184 23.21 -21.08 -4.73
C ALA A 184 22.91 -21.37 -6.20
N LEU A 185 22.48 -20.34 -6.93
CA LEU A 185 22.11 -20.40 -8.34
C LEU A 185 23.09 -19.60 -9.19
N ASP A 186 23.69 -20.28 -10.17
CA ASP A 186 24.48 -19.68 -11.23
C ASP A 186 23.69 -19.69 -12.55
N ARG A 187 24.08 -18.85 -13.51
CA ARG A 187 23.48 -18.75 -14.84
C ARG A 187 24.26 -19.59 -15.84
N THR A 188 23.54 -20.17 -16.80
CA THR A 188 24.14 -21.02 -17.82
C THR A 188 24.90 -20.20 -18.87
N GLN A 189 24.53 -18.93 -19.05
CA GLN A 189 25.21 -17.96 -19.91
C GLN A 189 25.37 -16.62 -19.19
N ALA A 190 26.32 -15.82 -19.66
CA ALA A 190 26.54 -14.47 -19.15
C ALA A 190 25.28 -13.61 -19.31
N SER A 191 24.92 -12.90 -18.25
CA SER A 191 23.83 -11.93 -18.28
C SER A 191 24.24 -10.70 -19.07
N LEU A 192 23.34 -10.15 -19.89
CA LEU A 192 23.61 -8.92 -20.63
C LEU A 192 23.35 -7.72 -19.71
N PRO A 193 24.23 -6.69 -19.71
CA PRO A 193 24.09 -5.53 -18.85
C PRO A 193 22.86 -4.70 -19.23
N MET A 194 22.40 -3.90 -18.28
CA MET A 194 21.38 -2.87 -18.54
C MET A 194 21.98 -1.75 -19.39
N ILE A 195 21.26 -1.30 -20.42
CA ILE A 195 21.60 -0.13 -21.25
C ILE A 195 20.36 0.74 -21.45
N PRO A 196 20.49 2.04 -21.80
CA PRO A 196 19.33 2.90 -22.05
C PRO A 196 18.33 2.26 -23.02
N GLY A 197 17.07 2.12 -22.60
CA GLY A 197 15.99 1.49 -23.38
C GLY A 197 15.93 -0.04 -23.32
N ARG A 198 16.84 -0.72 -22.61
CA ARG A 198 16.85 -2.19 -22.48
C ARG A 198 17.22 -2.63 -21.06
N ALA A 199 16.33 -3.41 -20.43
CA ALA A 199 16.59 -4.01 -19.13
C ALA A 199 17.76 -5.00 -19.17
N ALA A 200 18.43 -5.20 -18.02
CA ALA A 200 19.34 -6.32 -17.85
C ALA A 200 18.63 -7.65 -18.11
N THR A 201 19.33 -8.63 -18.68
CA THR A 201 18.76 -9.94 -19.01
C THR A 201 19.49 -11.05 -18.27
N MET A 202 18.76 -12.02 -17.74
CA MET A 202 19.30 -13.23 -17.14
C MET A 202 18.73 -14.46 -17.85
N THR A 203 19.50 -15.54 -17.92
CA THR A 203 19.00 -16.82 -18.43
C THR A 203 17.95 -17.42 -17.48
N HIS A 204 16.95 -18.07 -18.06
CA HIS A 204 15.88 -18.73 -17.31
C HIS A 204 16.35 -20.08 -16.72
N ASP A 205 17.27 -20.74 -17.43
CA ASP A 205 18.00 -21.92 -16.99
C ASP A 205 19.16 -21.54 -16.05
N TYR A 206 19.43 -22.42 -15.10
CA TYR A 206 20.35 -22.18 -13.99
C TYR A 206 21.14 -23.45 -13.64
N LYS A 207 22.30 -23.27 -13.03
CA LYS A 207 23.10 -24.34 -12.41
C LYS A 207 22.96 -24.25 -10.89
N ARG A 208 22.82 -25.41 -10.23
CA ARG A 208 22.64 -25.51 -8.78
C ARG A 208 23.96 -25.91 -8.12
N HIS A 209 24.42 -25.11 -7.16
CA HIS A 209 25.67 -25.34 -6.43
C HIS A 209 25.48 -25.79 -4.97
N GLY A 210 24.25 -26.11 -4.59
CA GLY A 210 23.88 -26.49 -3.21
C GLY A 210 23.02 -25.44 -2.52
N THR A 211 22.73 -25.68 -1.24
CA THR A 211 21.86 -24.83 -0.42
C THR A 211 22.47 -24.53 0.94
N THR A 212 22.12 -23.40 1.53
CA THR A 212 22.37 -23.07 2.93
C THR A 212 21.05 -22.76 3.66
N THR A 213 21.06 -22.77 4.98
CA THR A 213 19.96 -22.26 5.81
C THR A 213 20.45 -21.00 6.52
N LEU A 214 19.74 -19.89 6.38
CA LEU A 214 20.02 -18.67 7.13
C LEU A 214 19.10 -18.63 8.35
N PHE A 215 19.69 -18.68 9.55
CA PHE A 215 19.01 -18.27 10.77
C PHE A 215 19.18 -16.77 10.94
N ALA A 216 18.11 -16.05 11.28
CA ALA A 216 18.17 -14.63 11.54
C ALA A 216 17.33 -14.27 12.76
N ALA A 217 17.78 -13.28 13.53
CA ALA A 217 17.08 -12.70 14.66
C ALA A 217 17.11 -11.17 14.52
N LEU A 218 15.95 -10.60 14.20
CA LEU A 218 15.74 -9.16 14.02
C LEU A 218 15.38 -8.52 15.36
N ASP A 219 16.15 -7.53 15.80
CA ASP A 219 15.77 -6.64 16.90
C ASP A 219 14.63 -5.71 16.45
N VAL A 220 13.51 -5.81 17.15
CA VAL A 220 12.29 -5.06 16.85
C VAL A 220 12.50 -3.56 17.05
N LEU A 221 13.32 -3.15 18.03
CA LEU A 221 13.50 -1.75 18.40
C LEU A 221 14.46 -1.02 17.46
N THR A 222 15.61 -1.64 17.19
CA THR A 222 16.69 -1.03 16.40
C THR A 222 16.60 -1.37 14.91
N GLY A 223 16.01 -2.52 14.57
CA GLY A 223 16.03 -3.06 13.21
C GLY A 223 17.31 -3.81 12.86
N THR A 224 18.28 -3.92 13.77
CA THR A 224 19.51 -4.71 13.59
C THR A 224 19.19 -6.20 13.50
N VAL A 225 19.95 -6.94 12.70
CA VAL A 225 19.76 -8.37 12.48
C VAL A 225 21.02 -9.15 12.85
N ILE A 226 20.87 -10.11 13.76
CA ILE A 226 21.87 -11.15 14.03
C ILE A 226 21.59 -12.31 13.07
N GLY A 227 22.57 -12.69 12.25
CA GLY A 227 22.39 -13.72 11.23
C GLY A 227 23.48 -14.79 11.27
N GLN A 228 23.12 -16.03 10.93
CA GLN A 228 24.08 -17.11 10.80
C GLN A 228 23.64 -18.12 9.73
N CYS A 229 24.50 -18.33 8.73
CA CYS A 229 24.32 -19.39 7.75
C CYS A 229 24.80 -20.73 8.32
N LEU A 230 23.95 -21.76 8.28
CA LEU A 230 24.26 -23.12 8.70
C LEU A 230 23.86 -24.15 7.62
N PRO A 231 24.55 -25.29 7.49
CA PRO A 231 24.27 -26.26 6.43
C PRO A 231 22.90 -26.93 6.51
N ARG A 232 22.26 -26.92 7.68
CA ARG A 232 20.99 -27.61 7.99
C ARG A 232 20.17 -26.78 8.99
N HIS A 233 18.89 -27.12 9.15
CA HIS A 233 17.95 -26.44 10.06
C HIS A 233 17.42 -27.39 11.15
N ARG A 234 18.29 -28.16 11.82
CA ARG A 234 17.86 -29.07 12.90
C ARG A 234 18.09 -28.42 14.27
N HIS A 235 17.70 -29.13 15.32
CA HIS A 235 17.84 -28.65 16.70
C HIS A 235 19.30 -28.37 17.09
N GLN A 236 20.28 -29.08 16.53
CA GLN A 236 21.69 -28.79 16.78
C GLN A 236 22.10 -27.42 16.21
N GLU A 237 21.62 -27.12 15.00
CA GLU A 237 21.87 -25.84 14.34
C GLU A 237 21.11 -24.70 15.05
N PHE A 238 19.88 -24.94 15.49
CA PHE A 238 19.15 -23.98 16.31
C PHE A 238 19.87 -23.65 17.63
N VAL A 239 20.38 -24.66 18.37
CA VAL A 239 21.18 -24.41 19.59
C VAL A 239 22.47 -23.64 19.27
N LYS A 240 23.11 -23.86 18.12
CA LYS A 240 24.27 -23.06 17.70
C LYS A 240 23.87 -21.60 17.51
N PHE A 241 22.72 -21.36 16.88
CA PHE A 241 22.21 -20.01 16.68
C PHE A 241 21.83 -19.32 18.00
N LEU A 242 21.21 -20.03 18.94
CA LEU A 242 20.95 -19.50 20.28
C LEU A 242 22.23 -19.07 21.01
N ARG A 243 23.33 -19.82 20.86
CA ARG A 243 24.65 -19.42 21.39
C ARG A 243 25.22 -18.18 20.71
N THR A 244 24.97 -18.01 19.41
CA THR A 244 25.34 -16.79 18.67
C THR A 244 24.59 -15.60 19.24
N ILE A 245 23.27 -15.70 19.42
CA ILE A 245 22.44 -14.65 20.05
C ILE A 245 22.94 -14.35 21.47
N ASP A 246 23.17 -15.36 22.30
CA ASP A 246 23.59 -15.18 23.70
C ASP A 246 24.93 -14.43 23.82
N ARG A 247 25.84 -14.66 22.87
CA ARG A 247 27.14 -13.97 22.78
C ARG A 247 27.01 -12.52 22.33
N GLU A 248 26.10 -12.24 21.41
CA GLU A 248 25.97 -10.92 20.77
C GLU A 248 25.07 -9.96 21.55
N VAL A 249 24.13 -10.48 22.34
CA VAL A 249 23.28 -9.66 23.21
C VAL A 249 23.95 -9.39 24.56
N PRO A 250 24.03 -8.12 25.01
CA PRO A 250 24.56 -7.75 26.33
C PRO A 250 23.99 -8.60 27.47
N THR A 251 24.84 -9.08 28.38
CA THR A 251 24.52 -10.13 29.35
C THR A 251 23.51 -9.72 30.41
N GLU A 252 23.34 -8.41 30.63
CA GLU A 252 22.39 -7.80 31.55
C GLU A 252 20.94 -7.79 31.02
N LEU A 253 20.76 -8.02 29.72
CA LEU A 253 19.44 -7.98 29.08
C LEU A 253 18.76 -9.35 29.06
N THR A 254 17.48 -9.34 29.42
CA THR A 254 16.58 -10.47 29.16
C THR A 254 16.28 -10.53 27.65
N ILE A 255 16.31 -11.73 27.06
CA ILE A 255 16.05 -11.96 25.64
C ILE A 255 14.63 -12.50 25.48
N HIS A 256 13.73 -11.69 24.95
CA HIS A 256 12.42 -12.16 24.47
C HIS A 256 12.56 -12.57 23.01
N LEU A 257 12.56 -13.87 22.77
CA LEU A 257 12.71 -14.44 21.42
C LEU A 257 11.32 -14.83 20.90
N ILE A 258 10.86 -14.16 19.85
CA ILE A 258 9.64 -14.47 19.13
C ILE A 258 9.97 -15.40 17.97
N LEU A 259 9.32 -16.55 17.87
CA LEU A 259 9.58 -17.56 16.85
C LEU A 259 8.32 -18.30 16.42
N ASP A 260 8.42 -19.03 15.32
CA ASP A 260 7.35 -19.91 14.87
C ASP A 260 7.19 -21.16 15.76
N ASN A 261 6.09 -21.89 15.55
CA ASN A 261 5.74 -23.04 16.37
C ASN A 261 6.45 -24.34 15.94
N TYR A 262 7.57 -24.26 15.22
CA TYR A 262 8.26 -25.41 14.65
C TYR A 262 8.74 -26.42 15.71
N ALA A 263 8.67 -27.71 15.37
CA ALA A 263 8.94 -28.81 16.30
C ALA A 263 10.39 -28.79 16.83
N THR A 264 11.33 -28.31 16.02
CA THR A 264 12.74 -28.18 16.38
C THR A 264 12.94 -27.29 17.61
N HIS A 265 12.18 -26.21 17.74
CA HIS A 265 12.24 -25.27 18.87
C HIS A 265 11.83 -25.92 20.21
N LYS A 266 11.14 -27.06 20.16
CA LYS A 266 10.63 -27.78 21.34
C LYS A 266 11.38 -29.08 21.61
N HIS A 267 12.45 -29.35 20.87
CA HIS A 267 13.24 -30.56 21.03
C HIS A 267 13.84 -30.64 22.45
N PRO A 268 13.95 -31.82 23.08
CA PRO A 268 14.49 -31.97 24.43
C PRO A 268 15.86 -31.31 24.63
N THR A 269 16.76 -31.40 23.64
CA THR A 269 18.08 -30.72 23.67
C THR A 269 17.97 -29.20 23.72
N VAL A 270 16.99 -28.61 23.02
CA VAL A 270 16.76 -27.17 23.03
C VAL A 270 16.21 -26.75 24.39
N ARG A 271 15.23 -27.49 24.92
CA ARG A 271 14.69 -27.25 26.27
C ARG A 271 15.78 -27.34 27.34
N ALA A 272 16.58 -28.41 27.33
CA ALA A 272 17.68 -28.59 28.28
C ALA A 272 18.78 -27.51 28.16
N TRP A 273 18.93 -26.88 26.99
CA TRP A 273 19.79 -25.72 26.83
C TRP A 273 19.13 -24.48 27.44
N LEU A 274 17.85 -24.21 27.15
CA LEU A 274 17.10 -23.08 27.69
C LEU A 274 16.97 -23.12 29.22
N ASP A 275 16.80 -24.30 29.82
CA ASP A 275 16.77 -24.48 31.27
C ASP A 275 18.05 -23.98 31.96
N LYS A 276 19.18 -23.96 31.22
CA LYS A 276 20.48 -23.45 31.68
C LYS A 276 20.71 -21.98 31.36
N HIS A 277 19.84 -21.36 30.56
CA HIS A 277 19.96 -19.97 30.11
C HIS A 277 18.66 -19.21 30.41
N PRO A 278 18.35 -18.93 31.70
CA PRO A 278 17.06 -18.40 32.13
C PRO A 278 16.75 -16.99 31.60
N ARG A 279 17.74 -16.29 31.02
CA ARG A 279 17.53 -15.00 30.33
C ARG A 279 16.75 -15.13 29.02
N PHE A 280 16.61 -16.33 28.45
CA PHE A 280 15.81 -16.55 27.24
C PHE A 280 14.34 -16.81 27.60
N GLN A 281 13.46 -15.96 27.10
CA GLN A 281 12.00 -16.09 27.18
C GLN A 281 11.45 -16.30 25.76
N LEU A 282 10.84 -17.46 25.51
CA LEU A 282 10.36 -17.82 24.17
C LEU A 282 8.88 -17.50 24.01
N HIS A 283 8.56 -16.81 22.92
CA HIS A 283 7.21 -16.42 22.53
C HIS A 283 6.88 -17.03 21.18
N PHE A 284 5.82 -17.82 21.11
CA PHE A 284 5.48 -18.58 19.90
C PHE A 284 4.35 -17.91 19.15
N THR A 285 4.57 -17.61 17.86
CA THR A 285 3.48 -17.16 16.99
C THR A 285 2.39 -18.26 16.87
N PRO A 286 1.11 -17.88 16.72
CA PRO A 286 0.06 -18.84 16.43
C PRO A 286 0.34 -19.60 15.13
N THR A 287 -0.10 -20.86 15.05
CA THR A 287 0.07 -21.64 13.81
C THR A 287 -0.51 -20.91 12.61
N SER A 288 0.11 -21.06 11.44
CA SER A 288 -0.32 -20.39 10.19
C SER A 288 -0.33 -18.85 10.24
N SER A 289 0.45 -18.24 11.15
CA SER A 289 0.49 -16.79 11.34
C SER A 289 1.90 -16.21 11.22
N SER A 290 2.71 -16.70 10.27
CA SER A 290 4.08 -16.21 10.04
C SER A 290 4.16 -14.70 9.74
N TRP A 291 3.06 -14.10 9.27
CA TRP A 291 2.93 -12.65 9.09
C TRP A 291 3.09 -11.83 10.40
N LEU A 292 2.99 -12.47 11.57
CA LEU A 292 3.30 -11.85 12.87
C LEU A 292 4.81 -11.78 13.15
N ASN A 293 5.62 -12.60 12.50
CA ASN A 293 7.06 -12.63 12.71
C ASN A 293 7.73 -11.55 11.84
N LEU A 294 8.25 -10.47 12.44
CA LEU A 294 8.76 -9.32 11.67
C LEU A 294 9.99 -9.65 10.82
N VAL A 295 10.78 -10.65 11.21
CA VAL A 295 11.96 -11.09 10.44
C VAL A 295 11.60 -11.63 9.06
N GLU A 296 10.38 -12.12 8.87
CA GLU A 296 9.88 -12.54 7.55
C GLU A 296 9.79 -11.38 6.55
N ARG A 297 9.62 -10.14 7.03
CA ARG A 297 9.73 -8.94 6.18
C ARG A 297 11.17 -8.73 5.75
N TRP A 298 12.12 -8.86 6.66
CA TRP A 298 13.54 -8.74 6.34
C TRP A 298 14.00 -9.85 5.37
N PHE A 299 13.56 -11.10 5.55
CA PHE A 299 13.84 -12.16 4.59
C PHE A 299 13.30 -11.89 3.18
N ARG A 300 12.14 -11.22 3.08
CA ARG A 300 11.62 -10.78 1.78
C ARG A 300 12.54 -9.75 1.16
N GLU A 301 13.01 -8.76 1.93
CA GLU A 301 13.95 -7.76 1.44
C GLU A 301 15.27 -8.36 0.99
N LEU A 302 15.89 -9.22 1.80
CA LEU A 302 17.08 -9.99 1.43
C LEU A 302 16.85 -10.76 0.12
N THR A 303 15.70 -11.43 0.01
CA THR A 303 15.37 -12.20 -1.20
C THR A 303 15.29 -11.30 -2.42
N ASP A 304 14.61 -10.16 -2.33
CA ASP A 304 14.37 -9.28 -3.48
C ASP A 304 15.59 -8.43 -3.86
N LYS A 305 16.38 -8.01 -2.88
CA LYS A 305 17.51 -7.10 -3.05
C LYS A 305 18.82 -7.83 -3.35
N ALA A 306 19.09 -8.97 -2.71
CA ALA A 306 20.36 -9.68 -2.85
C ALA A 306 20.22 -11.03 -3.59
N LEU A 307 19.22 -11.86 -3.25
CA LEU A 307 19.22 -13.26 -3.71
C LEU A 307 18.60 -13.47 -5.10
N ARG A 308 17.47 -12.83 -5.39
CA ARG A 308 16.64 -13.12 -6.59
C ARG A 308 17.40 -12.86 -7.90
N ARG A 309 18.25 -11.84 -7.90
CA ARG A 309 19.09 -11.44 -9.05
C ARG A 309 20.57 -11.80 -8.86
N GLY A 310 20.92 -12.41 -7.74
CA GLY A 310 22.27 -12.88 -7.47
C GLY A 310 22.68 -14.03 -8.40
N VAL A 311 23.98 -14.17 -8.55
CA VAL A 311 24.65 -15.25 -9.27
C VAL A 311 25.70 -15.80 -8.31
N PHE A 312 25.57 -17.07 -7.95
CA PHE A 312 26.38 -17.69 -6.90
C PHE A 312 27.01 -18.98 -7.43
N HIS A 313 28.33 -18.99 -7.54
CA HIS A 313 29.10 -20.11 -8.11
C HIS A 313 29.36 -21.23 -7.09
N SER A 314 29.07 -20.99 -5.81
CA SER A 314 29.22 -21.95 -4.73
C SER A 314 28.36 -21.59 -3.50
N VAL A 315 28.23 -22.50 -2.54
CA VAL A 315 27.58 -22.18 -1.25
C VAL A 315 28.36 -21.12 -0.45
N PRO A 316 29.71 -21.18 -0.33
CA PRO A 316 30.48 -20.11 0.32
C PRO A 316 30.26 -18.72 -0.31
N ASP A 317 30.19 -18.64 -1.63
CA ASP A 317 29.91 -17.40 -2.37
C ASP A 317 28.52 -16.82 -2.03
N LEU A 318 27.50 -17.69 -1.98
CA LEU A 318 26.16 -17.32 -1.49
C LEU A 318 26.20 -16.82 -0.04
N ILE A 319 26.94 -17.50 0.85
CA ILE A 319 27.05 -17.12 2.26
C ILE A 319 27.71 -15.74 2.38
N ALA A 320 28.81 -15.49 1.67
CA ALA A 320 29.50 -14.21 1.67
C ALA A 320 28.59 -13.06 1.21
N SER A 321 27.76 -13.28 0.18
CA SER A 321 26.79 -12.26 -0.27
C SER A 321 25.67 -12.01 0.74
N ILE A 322 25.24 -13.04 1.48
CA ILE A 322 24.26 -12.88 2.58
C ILE A 322 24.89 -12.08 3.74
N GLU A 323 26.13 -12.38 4.09
CA GLU A 323 26.89 -11.67 5.14
C GLU A 323 27.12 -10.21 4.76
N GLU A 324 27.55 -9.93 3.53
CA GLU A 324 27.69 -8.56 3.01
C GLU A 324 26.38 -7.77 3.07
N TYR A 325 25.25 -8.41 2.71
CA TYR A 325 23.94 -7.76 2.81
C TYR A 325 23.53 -7.50 4.27
N LEU A 326 23.86 -8.41 5.18
CA LEU A 326 23.57 -8.28 6.60
C LEU A 326 24.39 -7.15 7.23
N ASP A 327 25.68 -7.08 6.92
CA ASP A 327 26.57 -6.01 7.38
C ASP A 327 26.09 -4.66 6.88
N ALA A 328 25.82 -4.52 5.58
CA ALA A 328 25.30 -3.29 4.99
C ALA A 328 23.92 -2.88 5.56
N HIS A 329 23.06 -3.85 5.89
CA HIS A 329 21.79 -3.57 6.58
C HIS A 329 22.02 -3.04 8.01
N ASN A 330 22.98 -3.61 8.73
CA ASN A 330 23.29 -3.24 10.11
C ASN A 330 24.08 -1.92 10.25
N GLU A 331 24.63 -1.37 9.16
CA GLU A 331 25.25 -0.03 9.14
C GLU A 331 24.22 1.11 9.28
N ASP A 332 23.03 0.99 8.67
CA ASP A 332 21.88 1.91 8.80
C ASP A 332 20.58 1.12 9.05
N PRO A 333 20.43 0.49 10.23
CA PRO A 333 19.31 -0.39 10.49
C PRO A 333 18.01 0.43 10.59
N ARG A 334 16.97 -0.04 9.89
CA ARG A 334 15.65 0.59 9.91
C ARG A 334 14.64 -0.35 10.58
N PRO A 335 14.08 0.03 11.74
CA PRO A 335 13.13 -0.83 12.43
C PRO A 335 11.81 -0.93 11.67
N TYR A 336 11.19 -2.11 11.76
CA TYR A 336 9.84 -2.34 11.22
C TYR A 336 8.81 -1.94 12.26
N VAL A 337 8.20 -0.77 12.08
CA VAL A 337 7.18 -0.27 13.03
C VAL A 337 5.89 -1.09 12.93
N TRP A 338 5.53 -1.75 14.03
CA TRP A 338 4.25 -2.44 14.18
C TRP A 338 3.14 -1.43 14.52
N THR A 339 2.01 -1.47 13.81
CA THR A 339 0.93 -0.47 13.96
C THR A 339 -0.44 -1.06 14.29
N ALA A 340 -0.61 -2.38 14.18
CA ALA A 340 -1.90 -3.03 14.35
C ALA A 340 -2.09 -3.50 15.80
N THR A 341 -3.17 -3.09 16.47
CA THR A 341 -3.47 -3.59 17.82
C THR A 341 -4.04 -5.02 17.74
N ALA A 342 -3.90 -5.79 18.83
CA ALA A 342 -4.44 -7.14 18.91
C ALA A 342 -5.95 -7.16 18.66
N GLU A 343 -6.70 -6.21 19.22
CA GLU A 343 -8.15 -6.08 19.04
C GLU A 343 -8.51 -5.85 17.57
N SER A 344 -7.76 -4.99 16.87
CA SER A 344 -7.99 -4.71 15.45
C SER A 344 -7.78 -5.96 14.57
N ILE A 345 -6.83 -6.81 14.94
CA ILE A 345 -6.52 -8.07 14.26
C ILE A 345 -7.61 -9.09 14.57
N LEU A 346 -7.98 -9.27 15.83
CA LEU A 346 -9.05 -10.20 16.24
C LEU A 346 -10.38 -9.87 15.55
N ALA A 347 -10.73 -8.59 15.46
CA ALA A 347 -11.91 -8.15 14.73
C ALA A 347 -11.85 -8.51 13.23
N LYS A 348 -10.68 -8.42 12.59
CA LYS A 348 -10.48 -8.87 11.20
C LYS A 348 -10.60 -10.38 11.06
N VAL A 349 -9.99 -11.15 11.96
CA VAL A 349 -10.05 -12.62 11.97
C VAL A 349 -11.49 -13.10 12.15
N ALA A 350 -12.26 -12.49 13.07
CA ALA A 350 -13.67 -12.80 13.27
C ALA A 350 -14.50 -12.58 11.99
N ARG A 351 -14.32 -11.45 11.29
CA ARG A 351 -14.96 -11.21 9.99
C ARG A 351 -14.56 -12.24 8.94
N GLY A 352 -13.28 -12.62 8.92
CA GLY A 352 -12.77 -13.66 8.02
C GLY A 352 -13.42 -15.02 8.28
N ARG A 353 -13.59 -15.42 9.54
CA ARG A 353 -14.25 -16.68 9.92
C ARG A 353 -15.70 -16.71 9.45
N ILE A 354 -16.46 -15.65 9.70
CA ILE A 354 -17.86 -15.50 9.23
C ILE A 354 -17.94 -15.59 7.71
N ALA A 355 -16.99 -14.97 6.99
CA ALA A 355 -16.96 -15.04 5.52
C ALA A 355 -16.65 -16.45 5.02
N LEU A 356 -15.73 -17.17 5.68
CA LEU A 356 -15.36 -18.53 5.31
C LEU A 356 -16.51 -19.52 5.55
N GLU A 357 -17.25 -19.36 6.64
CA GLU A 357 -18.45 -20.17 6.95
C GLU A 357 -19.58 -19.98 5.93
N LYS A 358 -19.67 -18.83 5.27
CA LYS A 358 -20.68 -18.59 4.22
C LYS A 358 -20.37 -19.27 2.89
N VAL A 359 -19.10 -19.62 2.67
CA VAL A 359 -18.60 -20.20 1.41
C VAL A 359 -18.35 -21.72 1.55
N SER A 360 -18.17 -22.18 2.80
CA SER A 360 -18.08 -23.60 3.15
C SER A 360 -19.47 -24.20 3.28
#